data_AF-A0AB40A5P3-F1
#
_entry.id   AF-A0AB40A5P3-F1
#
_cell.length_a   1.000
_cell.length_b   1.000
_cell.length_c   1.000
_cell.angle_alpha   90.00
_cell.angle_beta   90.00
_cell.angle_gamma   90.00
#
_symmetry.space_group_name_H-M   'P 1'
#
loop_
_entity.id
_entity.type
_entity.pdbx_description
1 polymer ?
#
loop_
_entity_poly.entity_id
_entity_poly.type
_entity_poly.pdbx_seq_one_letter_code
_entity_poly.pdbx_strand_id
1 'polypeptide(L)'
;MSDSEGNESFSSALETPQVDIRYPLGKGEVESLRKKLDRIVLIQQTDSKYHKAVEDMKDQTSISLLVEPSFYGRHQATSVLAVATANDTYIFDIKALGCIFPEVARILEAEQPRKVVHYSHRIADHMRHKHRLTLGGICDSFVALCLARQERSPCSLPEAISLVFGLPMEGLVCEEVIGARESRRNFTARPLTRSQLRYMAKMVQLQHLMHDRLIYGSICAEVQRMSLEFSHNYSGFTSCDVAINMGPSSRFGFHLIDPSYKMTDDRGITLPTPDEIDRQELEDIKSRK
;
A
#
# COMPACT_ATOMS: atom_id res chain seq x y z
N MET A 1 49.33 10.18 35.82
CA MET A 1 49.41 10.41 34.37
C MET A 1 48.01 10.72 33.91
N SER A 2 47.85 11.92 33.34
CA SER A 2 46.58 12.62 33.20
C SER A 2 45.73 12.09 32.06
N ASP A 3 44.42 12.06 32.30
CA ASP A 3 43.36 11.92 31.31
C ASP A 3 43.48 12.99 30.21
N SER A 4 43.18 12.62 28.96
CA SER A 4 42.90 13.57 27.88
C SER A 4 42.02 12.93 26.79
N GLU A 5 40.72 13.10 26.96
CA GLU A 5 39.71 13.47 25.96
C GLU A 5 39.89 13.00 24.50
N GLY A 6 39.25 11.88 24.16
CA GLY A 6 38.86 11.55 22.79
C GLY A 6 37.56 12.26 22.42
N ASN A 7 37.66 13.47 21.91
CA ASN A 7 36.54 14.24 21.37
C ASN A 7 36.30 13.81 19.91
N GLU A 8 35.70 12.63 19.71
CA GLU A 8 35.21 12.22 18.38
C GLU A 8 33.89 12.93 18.10
N SER A 9 34.05 14.11 17.51
CA SER A 9 33.01 14.94 16.92
C SER A 9 32.04 14.10 16.07
N PHE A 10 30.81 13.97 16.55
CA PHE A 10 29.67 13.47 15.77
C PHE A 10 29.55 14.33 14.53
N SER A 11 29.99 13.78 13.39
CA SER A 11 29.75 14.37 12.08
C SER A 11 28.25 14.46 11.88
N SER A 12 27.72 15.69 11.92
CA SER A 12 26.36 16.04 11.57
C SER A 12 25.99 15.35 10.27
N ALA A 13 25.04 14.42 10.34
CA ALA A 13 24.38 13.90 9.15
C ALA A 13 23.87 15.10 8.35
N LEU A 14 24.40 15.27 7.14
CA LEU A 14 23.92 16.23 6.17
C LEU A 14 22.39 16.07 6.08
N GLU A 15 21.66 17.03 6.61
CA GLU A 15 20.20 17.11 6.50
C GLU A 15 19.87 17.10 5.01
N THR A 16 19.52 15.91 4.53
CA THR A 16 19.01 15.75 3.17
C THR A 16 17.71 16.54 3.14
N PRO A 17 17.50 17.46 2.20
CA PRO A 17 16.29 18.26 2.17
C PRO A 17 15.08 17.33 2.19
N GLN A 18 14.21 17.48 3.20
CA GLN A 18 13.03 16.66 3.33
C GLN A 18 12.17 16.82 2.08
N VAL A 19 12.02 15.73 1.33
CA VAL A 19 11.12 15.69 0.18
C VAL A 19 9.69 15.88 0.71
N ASP A 20 8.98 16.88 0.20
CA ASP A 20 7.59 17.10 0.57
C ASP A 20 6.72 15.99 -0.02
N ILE A 21 6.33 15.05 0.83
CA ILE A 21 5.46 13.91 0.49
C ILE A 21 4.02 14.14 0.95
N ARG A 22 3.62 15.40 1.17
CA ARG A 22 2.24 15.71 1.56
C ARG A 22 1.35 15.78 0.33
N TYR A 23 0.33 14.94 0.32
CA TYR A 23 -0.72 14.90 -0.70
C TYR A 23 -2.10 15.02 -0.05
N PRO A 24 -2.51 16.20 0.45
CA PRO A 24 -3.79 16.36 1.16
C PRO A 24 -4.99 15.88 0.34
N LEU A 25 -5.98 15.33 1.04
CA LEU A 25 -7.21 14.87 0.39
C LEU A 25 -8.03 16.04 -0.15
N GLY A 26 -8.47 15.92 -1.40
CA GLY A 26 -9.43 16.84 -2.00
C GLY A 26 -10.83 16.68 -1.40
N LYS A 27 -11.68 17.72 -1.54
CA LYS A 27 -13.06 17.72 -1.01
C LYS A 27 -13.88 16.51 -1.50
N GLY A 28 -13.76 16.18 -2.79
CA GLY A 28 -14.46 15.02 -3.38
C GLY A 28 -13.98 13.68 -2.83
N GLU A 29 -12.68 13.56 -2.52
CA GLU A 29 -12.10 12.35 -1.91
C GLU A 29 -12.58 12.19 -0.47
N VAL A 30 -12.65 13.27 0.30
CA VAL A 30 -13.19 13.27 1.66
C VAL A 30 -14.67 12.86 1.67
N GLU A 31 -15.47 13.38 0.74
CA GLU A 31 -16.88 13.00 0.61
C GLU A 31 -17.03 11.53 0.18
N SER A 32 -16.24 11.09 -0.79
CA SER A 32 -16.21 9.68 -1.24
C SER A 32 -15.85 8.74 -0.10
N LEU A 33 -14.78 9.05 0.67
CA LEU A 33 -14.39 8.29 1.85
C LEU A 33 -15.53 8.24 2.86
N ARG A 34 -16.20 9.35 3.15
CA ARG A 34 -17.34 9.39 4.07
C ARG A 34 -18.45 8.44 3.62
N LYS A 35 -18.84 8.48 2.34
CA LYS A 35 -19.86 7.59 1.76
C LYS A 35 -19.47 6.11 1.90
N LYS A 36 -18.21 5.77 1.64
CA LYS A 36 -17.68 4.41 1.79
C LYS A 36 -17.71 3.93 3.25
N LEU A 37 -17.36 4.80 4.20
CA LEU A 37 -17.38 4.49 5.64
C LEU A 37 -18.79 4.27 6.20
N ASP A 38 -19.82 4.76 5.50
CA ASP A 38 -21.23 4.54 5.86
C ASP A 38 -21.81 3.27 5.23
N ARG A 39 -21.08 2.62 4.31
CA ARG A 39 -21.51 1.43 3.55
C ARG A 39 -20.64 0.18 3.79
N ILE A 40 -20.06 0.06 4.99
CA ILE A 40 -19.20 -1.07 5.34
C ILE A 40 -19.99 -2.38 5.35
N VAL A 41 -19.48 -3.40 4.63
CA VAL A 41 -20.10 -4.73 4.57
C VAL A 41 -19.36 -5.69 5.48
N LEU A 42 -19.99 -6.07 6.59
CA LEU A 42 -19.50 -7.11 7.48
C LEU A 42 -19.94 -8.49 6.96
N ILE A 43 -18.99 -9.41 6.85
CA ILE A 43 -19.17 -10.78 6.34
C ILE A 43 -18.77 -11.75 7.45
N GLN A 44 -19.74 -12.52 7.94
CA GLN A 44 -19.56 -13.50 9.03
C GLN A 44 -19.94 -14.93 8.63
N GLN A 45 -20.52 -15.09 7.44
CA GLN A 45 -20.96 -16.36 6.86
C GLN A 45 -20.85 -16.28 5.33
N THR A 46 -20.85 -17.42 4.66
CA THR A 46 -20.82 -17.54 3.20
C THR A 46 -22.21 -17.33 2.59
N ASP A 47 -22.76 -16.13 2.76
CA ASP A 47 -24.07 -15.74 2.23
C ASP A 47 -23.95 -14.91 0.93
N SER A 48 -25.06 -14.33 0.48
CA SER A 48 -25.07 -13.47 -0.71
C SER A 48 -24.11 -12.27 -0.65
N LYS A 49 -23.79 -11.75 0.55
CA LYS A 49 -22.83 -10.65 0.71
C LYS A 49 -21.41 -11.15 0.50
N TYR A 50 -21.10 -12.36 0.99
CA TYR A 50 -19.83 -13.01 0.75
C TYR A 50 -19.57 -13.19 -0.75
N HIS A 51 -20.51 -13.77 -1.49
CA HIS A 51 -20.31 -14.03 -2.92
C HIS A 51 -20.19 -12.74 -3.74
N LYS A 52 -21.01 -11.72 -3.44
CA LYS A 52 -20.88 -10.40 -4.08
C LYS A 52 -19.53 -9.74 -3.81
N ALA A 53 -19.01 -9.86 -2.58
CA ALA A 53 -17.70 -9.33 -2.24
C ALA A 53 -16.59 -10.04 -3.02
N VAL A 54 -16.66 -11.36 -3.14
CA VAL A 54 -15.71 -12.16 -3.92
C VAL A 54 -15.73 -11.80 -5.40
N GLU A 55 -16.91 -11.56 -5.98
CA GLU A 55 -17.05 -11.09 -7.37
C GLU A 55 -16.45 -9.68 -7.54
N ASP A 56 -16.85 -8.72 -6.71
CA ASP A 56 -16.30 -7.34 -6.78
C ASP A 56 -14.77 -7.33 -6.64
N MET A 57 -14.22 -8.12 -5.71
CA MET A 57 -12.78 -8.23 -5.50
C MET A 57 -12.03 -8.77 -6.72
N LYS A 58 -12.61 -9.73 -7.47
CA LYS A 58 -11.97 -10.30 -8.67
C LYS A 58 -11.89 -9.31 -9.81
N ASP A 59 -12.88 -8.42 -9.93
CA ASP A 59 -12.99 -7.46 -11.02
C ASP A 59 -12.11 -6.21 -10.80
N GLN A 60 -11.44 -6.10 -9.65
CA GLN A 60 -10.52 -4.99 -9.39
C GLN A 60 -9.17 -5.20 -10.08
N THR A 61 -8.48 -4.09 -10.37
CA THR A 61 -7.06 -4.10 -10.74
C THR A 61 -6.13 -4.10 -9.51
N SER A 62 -6.66 -3.66 -8.38
CA SER A 62 -5.95 -3.53 -7.10
C SER A 62 -6.96 -3.56 -5.96
N ILE A 63 -6.59 -4.21 -4.87
CA ILE A 63 -7.33 -4.22 -3.61
C ILE A 63 -6.38 -3.88 -2.48
N SER A 64 -6.89 -3.24 -1.43
CA SER A 64 -6.10 -2.91 -0.24
C SER A 64 -6.50 -3.81 0.92
N LEU A 65 -5.52 -4.39 1.60
CA LEU A 65 -5.73 -5.36 2.67
C LEU A 65 -5.23 -4.85 4.02
N LEU A 66 -5.98 -5.21 5.06
CA LEU A 66 -5.55 -5.11 6.45
C LEU A 66 -5.95 -6.41 7.16
N VAL A 67 -5.00 -7.00 7.89
CA VAL A 67 -5.24 -8.18 8.71
C VAL A 67 -5.08 -7.77 10.16
N GLU A 68 -6.02 -8.16 11.01
CA GLU A 68 -5.92 -7.90 12.45
C GLU A 68 -6.16 -9.16 13.28
N PRO A 69 -5.35 -9.38 14.34
CA PRO A 69 -4.09 -8.69 14.65
C PRO A 69 -2.98 -9.04 13.64
N SER A 70 -2.26 -8.04 13.12
CA SER A 70 -1.11 -8.25 12.20
C SER A 70 0.26 -8.26 12.90
N PHE A 71 0.36 -7.65 14.08
CA PHE A 71 1.61 -7.66 14.84
C PHE A 71 1.98 -9.08 15.28
N TYR A 72 3.28 -9.37 15.30
CA TYR A 72 3.86 -10.68 15.63
C TYR A 72 3.59 -11.83 14.62
N GLY A 73 3.06 -11.53 13.43
CA GLY A 73 3.02 -12.47 12.29
C GLY A 73 2.40 -13.82 12.65
N ARG A 74 3.14 -14.92 12.42
CA ARG A 74 2.74 -16.30 12.73
C ARG A 74 2.41 -16.60 14.20
N HIS A 75 2.67 -15.69 15.14
CA HIS A 75 2.38 -15.92 16.56
C HIS A 75 0.98 -15.49 16.98
N GLN A 76 0.21 -14.85 16.09
CA GLN A 76 -1.16 -14.44 16.36
C GLN A 76 -2.18 -15.19 15.51
N ALA A 77 -3.36 -15.44 16.06
CA ALA A 77 -4.49 -15.95 15.29
C ALA A 77 -5.15 -14.81 14.50
N THR A 78 -5.60 -15.09 13.28
CA THR A 78 -6.32 -14.12 12.47
C THR A 78 -7.71 -13.90 13.01
N SER A 79 -8.04 -12.66 13.32
CA SER A 79 -9.38 -12.32 13.80
C SER A 79 -10.25 -11.74 12.69
N VAL A 80 -9.68 -10.82 11.90
CA VAL A 80 -10.39 -10.07 10.87
C VAL A 80 -9.48 -9.84 9.66
N LEU A 81 -10.07 -9.92 8.47
CA LEU A 81 -9.48 -9.49 7.22
C LEU A 81 -10.37 -8.37 6.64
N ALA A 82 -9.84 -7.16 6.54
CA ALA A 82 -10.51 -6.06 5.86
C ALA A 82 -9.94 -5.89 4.45
N VAL A 83 -10.82 -5.68 3.48
CA VAL A 83 -10.50 -5.49 2.08
C VAL A 83 -11.21 -4.24 1.58
N ALA A 84 -10.47 -3.32 0.97
CA ALA A 84 -11.03 -2.20 0.23
C ALA A 84 -10.87 -2.40 -1.27
N THR A 85 -11.98 -2.28 -2.00
CA THR A 85 -12.00 -2.15 -3.46
C THR A 85 -12.15 -0.68 -3.85
N ALA A 86 -12.25 -0.39 -5.15
CA ALA A 86 -12.45 0.99 -5.61
C ALA A 86 -13.74 1.61 -5.04
N ASN A 87 -14.78 0.81 -4.80
CA ASN A 87 -16.11 1.30 -4.44
C ASN A 87 -16.56 0.93 -3.02
N ASP A 88 -16.19 -0.25 -2.53
CA ASP A 88 -16.73 -0.79 -1.29
C ASP A 88 -15.63 -1.25 -0.32
N THR A 89 -16.04 -1.50 0.93
CA THR A 89 -15.18 -2.09 1.95
C THR A 89 -15.86 -3.32 2.54
N TYR A 90 -15.14 -4.43 2.49
CA TYR A 90 -15.56 -5.72 3.04
C TYR A 90 -14.73 -6.05 4.27
N ILE A 91 -15.41 -6.44 5.35
CA ILE A 91 -14.77 -6.89 6.58
C ILE A 91 -15.17 -8.34 6.80
N PHE A 92 -14.24 -9.25 6.53
CA PHE A 92 -14.39 -10.67 6.77
C PHE A 92 -14.03 -10.95 8.23
N ASP A 93 -15.04 -11.30 9.02
CA ASP A 93 -14.87 -11.77 10.39
C ASP A 93 -14.32 -13.21 10.35
N ILE A 94 -13.00 -13.35 10.16
CA ILE A 94 -12.32 -14.65 10.04
C ILE A 94 -12.57 -15.53 11.27
N LYS A 95 -12.67 -14.91 12.46
CA LYS A 95 -13.02 -15.64 13.68
C LYS A 95 -14.41 -16.28 13.62
N ALA A 96 -15.40 -15.60 13.03
CA ALA A 96 -16.75 -16.13 12.84
C ALA A 96 -16.83 -17.13 11.67
N LEU A 97 -16.13 -16.83 10.56
CA LEU A 97 -16.06 -17.71 9.38
C LEU A 97 -15.28 -19.00 9.64
N GLY A 98 -14.36 -18.99 10.60
CA GLY A 98 -13.50 -20.13 10.96
C GLY A 98 -12.28 -20.30 10.05
N CYS A 99 -12.32 -19.83 8.81
CA CYS A 99 -11.19 -19.89 7.86
C CYS A 99 -11.29 -18.83 6.75
N ILE A 100 -10.22 -18.71 5.97
CA ILE A 100 -10.25 -18.07 4.65
C ILE A 100 -10.64 -19.15 3.63
N PHE A 101 -11.79 -18.98 2.99
CA PHE A 101 -12.31 -19.93 2.01
C PHE A 101 -11.52 -19.89 0.67
N PRO A 102 -11.53 -20.99 -0.10
CA PRO A 102 -10.73 -21.14 -1.33
C PRO A 102 -10.94 -20.03 -2.38
N GLU A 103 -12.12 -19.44 -2.46
CA GLU A 103 -12.45 -18.37 -3.39
C GLU A 103 -11.72 -17.07 -3.05
N VAL A 104 -11.65 -16.73 -1.76
CA VAL A 104 -10.89 -15.57 -1.28
C VAL A 104 -9.39 -15.88 -1.33
N ALA A 105 -8.98 -17.08 -0.92
CA ALA A 105 -7.59 -17.53 -0.99
C ALA A 105 -7.02 -17.36 -2.40
N ARG A 106 -7.72 -17.83 -3.44
CA ARG A 106 -7.29 -17.66 -4.84
C ARG A 106 -7.07 -16.21 -5.25
N ILE A 107 -7.88 -15.27 -4.75
CA ILE A 107 -7.72 -13.84 -5.02
C ILE A 107 -6.46 -13.30 -4.33
N LEU A 108 -6.21 -13.73 -3.09
CA LEU A 108 -5.03 -13.33 -2.33
C LEU A 108 -3.74 -13.88 -2.95
N GLU A 109 -3.77 -15.11 -3.47
CA GLU A 109 -2.60 -15.78 -4.05
C GLU A 109 -2.31 -15.38 -5.50
N ALA A 110 -3.32 -14.97 -6.27
CA ALA A 110 -3.14 -14.55 -7.66
C ALA A 110 -2.24 -13.31 -7.78
N GLU A 111 -1.60 -13.09 -8.93
CA GLU A 111 -0.88 -11.83 -9.20
C GLU A 111 -1.84 -10.63 -9.35
N GLN A 112 -3.05 -10.87 -9.87
CA GLN A 112 -4.10 -9.87 -10.04
C GLN A 112 -5.39 -10.29 -9.32
N PRO A 113 -6.10 -9.36 -8.64
CA PRO A 113 -5.73 -7.96 -8.37
C PRO A 113 -4.44 -7.84 -7.56
N ARG A 114 -3.72 -6.72 -7.69
CA ARG A 114 -2.59 -6.41 -6.80
C ARG A 114 -3.07 -6.19 -5.36
N LYS A 115 -2.29 -6.59 -4.36
CA LYS A 115 -2.63 -6.41 -2.94
C LYS A 115 -1.80 -5.28 -2.36
N VAL A 116 -2.43 -4.13 -2.16
CA VAL A 116 -1.84 -3.04 -1.39
C VAL A 116 -1.86 -3.40 0.08
N VAL A 117 -0.70 -3.42 0.71
CA VAL A 117 -0.51 -3.73 2.13
C VAL A 117 0.50 -2.76 2.74
N HIS A 118 0.54 -2.66 4.06
CA HIS A 118 1.56 -1.94 4.78
C HIS A 118 2.35 -2.92 5.64
N TYR A 119 3.68 -2.91 5.53
CA TYR A 119 4.54 -3.95 6.10
C TYR A 119 4.19 -5.36 5.59
N SER A 120 4.28 -5.55 4.28
CA SER A 120 3.95 -6.79 3.57
C SER A 120 4.59 -8.04 4.20
N HIS A 121 5.85 -7.96 4.66
CA HIS A 121 6.54 -9.09 5.28
C HIS A 121 5.77 -9.67 6.49
N ARG A 122 5.08 -8.83 7.28
CA ARG A 122 4.28 -9.29 8.43
C ARG A 122 3.04 -10.02 7.97
N ILE A 123 2.36 -9.47 6.96
CA ILE A 123 1.12 -10.02 6.41
C ILE A 123 1.41 -11.33 5.66
N ALA A 124 2.47 -11.37 4.86
CA ALA A 124 2.90 -12.56 4.14
C ALA A 124 3.31 -13.69 5.10
N ASP A 125 4.10 -13.40 6.15
CA ASP A 125 4.44 -14.40 7.18
C ASP A 125 3.18 -14.93 7.88
N HIS A 126 2.26 -14.04 8.24
CA HIS A 126 1.00 -14.40 8.88
C HIS A 126 0.14 -15.31 7.99
N MET A 127 -0.07 -14.94 6.72
CA MET A 127 -0.87 -15.72 5.77
C MET A 127 -0.25 -17.10 5.48
N ARG A 128 1.07 -17.16 5.26
CA ARG A 128 1.79 -18.42 4.98
C ARG A 128 1.64 -19.42 6.13
N HIS A 129 1.75 -18.97 7.38
CA HIS A 129 1.76 -19.87 8.52
C HIS A 129 0.38 -20.13 9.14
N LYS A 130 -0.57 -19.19 9.03
CA LYS A 130 -1.92 -19.35 9.61
C LYS A 130 -2.92 -19.93 8.63
N HIS A 131 -2.77 -19.65 7.35
CA HIS A 131 -3.74 -20.03 6.33
C HIS A 131 -3.14 -20.86 5.20
N ARG A 132 -1.82 -21.09 5.21
CA ARG A 132 -1.09 -21.77 4.12
C ARG A 132 -1.26 -21.07 2.77
N LEU A 133 -1.34 -19.74 2.80
CA LEU A 133 -1.50 -18.91 1.61
C LEU A 133 -0.20 -18.16 1.31
N THR A 134 0.20 -18.14 0.04
CA THR A 134 1.30 -17.30 -0.45
C THR A 134 0.71 -16.07 -1.13
N LEU A 135 0.82 -14.90 -0.50
CA LEU A 135 0.26 -13.66 -1.02
C LEU A 135 0.99 -13.25 -2.33
N GLY A 136 0.29 -13.24 -3.46
CA GLY A 136 0.84 -12.82 -4.77
C GLY A 136 0.74 -11.31 -4.97
N GLY A 137 1.28 -10.76 -6.07
CA GLY A 137 1.00 -9.38 -6.54
C GLY A 137 1.07 -8.26 -5.48
N ILE A 138 2.06 -8.31 -4.59
CA ILE A 138 2.16 -7.41 -3.43
C ILE A 138 2.55 -5.99 -3.86
N CYS A 139 1.87 -4.99 -3.30
CA CYS A 139 2.19 -3.56 -3.41
C CYS A 139 2.35 -2.97 -2.01
N ASP A 140 3.59 -2.84 -1.53
CA ASP A 140 3.84 -2.41 -0.15
C ASP A 140 3.90 -0.88 -0.02
N SER A 141 2.89 -0.32 0.61
CA SER A 141 2.78 1.11 0.92
C SER A 141 3.86 1.62 1.87
N PHE A 142 4.43 0.77 2.74
CA PHE A 142 5.58 1.16 3.57
C PHE A 142 6.84 1.29 2.73
N VAL A 143 7.07 0.36 1.78
CA VAL A 143 8.18 0.45 0.84
C VAL A 143 8.05 1.70 -0.04
N ALA A 144 6.84 1.97 -0.57
CA ALA A 144 6.57 3.19 -1.33
C ALA A 144 6.85 4.46 -0.51
N LEU A 145 6.47 4.47 0.78
CA LEU A 145 6.74 5.58 1.69
C LEU A 145 8.24 5.79 1.91
N CYS A 146 8.98 4.72 2.16
CA CYS A 146 10.43 4.79 2.34
C CYS A 146 11.15 5.33 1.10
N LEU A 147 10.72 4.90 -0.09
CA LEU A 147 11.26 5.40 -1.35
C LEU A 147 10.93 6.89 -1.56
N ALA A 148 9.70 7.29 -1.28
CA ALA A 148 9.28 8.69 -1.42
C ALA A 148 10.03 9.63 -0.46
N ARG A 149 10.25 9.19 0.79
CA ARG A 149 10.98 9.96 1.82
C ARG A 149 12.49 9.86 1.70
N GLN A 150 13.00 8.88 0.95
CA GLN A 150 14.41 8.46 0.96
C GLN A 150 14.91 8.11 2.37
N GLU A 151 14.03 7.55 3.21
CA GLU A 151 14.29 7.29 4.62
C GLU A 151 13.69 5.93 5.03
N ARG A 152 14.39 5.18 5.88
CA ARG A 152 13.98 3.85 6.37
C ARG A 152 13.57 3.87 7.84
N SER A 153 12.76 4.85 8.26
CA SER A 153 12.25 4.90 9.63
C SER A 153 10.96 4.09 9.79
N PRO A 154 10.80 3.38 10.93
CA PRO A 154 9.52 2.76 11.27
C PRO A 154 8.40 3.79 11.30
N CYS A 155 7.26 3.43 10.71
CA CYS A 155 6.08 4.28 10.65
C CYS A 155 4.88 3.35 10.50
N SER A 156 3.97 3.34 11.47
CA SER A 156 2.75 2.55 11.39
C SER A 156 1.82 3.08 10.31
N LEU A 157 0.86 2.26 9.87
CA LEU A 157 -0.09 2.68 8.84
C LEU A 157 -0.86 3.97 9.21
N PRO A 158 -1.41 4.13 10.44
CA PRO A 158 -2.03 5.40 10.83
C PRO A 158 -1.07 6.60 10.79
N GLU A 159 0.17 6.44 11.25
CA GLU A 159 1.19 7.50 11.21
C GLU A 159 1.56 7.86 9.77
N ALA A 160 1.71 6.86 8.89
CA ALA A 160 1.98 7.07 7.48
C ALA A 160 0.84 7.83 6.78
N ILE A 161 -0.40 7.45 7.05
CA ILE A 161 -1.61 8.14 6.56
C ILE A 161 -1.65 9.59 7.08
N SER A 162 -1.37 9.79 8.37
CA SER A 162 -1.30 11.11 8.99
C SER A 162 -0.26 12.00 8.31
N LEU A 163 0.94 11.45 8.07
CA LEU A 163 2.06 12.14 7.46
C LEU A 163 1.76 12.54 6.01
N VAL A 164 1.29 11.60 5.20
CA VAL A 164 1.05 11.80 3.77
C VAL A 164 -0.15 12.70 3.52
N PHE A 165 -1.27 12.51 4.24
CA PHE A 165 -2.49 13.28 3.99
C PHE A 165 -2.63 14.54 4.87
N GLY A 166 -1.73 14.75 5.84
CA GLY A 166 -1.84 15.84 6.81
C GLY A 166 -3.07 15.71 7.71
N LEU A 167 -3.51 14.48 8.00
CA LEU A 167 -4.68 14.21 8.84
C LEU A 167 -4.28 14.10 10.32
N PRO A 168 -5.07 14.63 11.26
CA PRO A 168 -4.78 14.47 12.69
C PRO A 168 -4.96 13.02 13.14
N MET A 169 -4.03 12.53 13.96
CA MET A 169 -4.04 11.15 14.47
C MET A 169 -5.30 10.83 15.28
N GLU A 170 -5.84 11.79 16.03
CA GLU A 170 -7.07 11.67 16.82
C GLU A 170 -8.28 11.34 15.93
N GLY A 171 -8.25 11.78 14.67
CA GLY A 171 -9.29 11.47 13.69
C GLY A 171 -9.08 10.13 12.99
N LEU A 172 -7.92 9.48 13.11
CA LEU A 172 -7.58 8.22 12.44
C LEU A 172 -7.78 7.01 13.34
N VAL A 173 -7.40 7.10 14.61
CA VAL A 173 -7.52 6.00 15.59
C VAL A 173 -8.86 6.06 16.34
N CYS A 174 -9.23 4.97 17.01
CA CYS A 174 -10.37 4.94 17.93
C CYS A 174 -9.94 4.40 19.31
N GLU A 175 -10.71 4.72 20.35
CA GLU A 175 -10.39 4.36 21.75
C GLU A 175 -10.12 2.86 21.93
N GLU A 176 -10.83 1.99 21.20
CA GLU A 176 -10.63 0.55 21.31
C GLU A 176 -9.28 0.06 20.78
N VAL A 177 -8.67 0.79 19.85
CA VAL A 177 -7.37 0.44 19.25
C VAL A 177 -6.22 0.97 20.09
N ILE A 178 -6.38 2.11 20.75
CA ILE A 178 -5.37 2.71 21.64
C ILE A 178 -5.53 2.32 23.12
N GLY A 179 -6.69 1.77 23.48
CA GLY A 179 -7.06 1.48 24.86
C GLY A 179 -6.35 0.27 25.46
N ALA A 180 -6.49 0.12 26.78
CA ALA A 180 -5.81 -0.93 27.55
C ALA A 180 -6.38 -2.35 27.33
N ARG A 181 -7.59 -2.49 26.77
CA ARG A 181 -8.24 -3.79 26.59
C ARG A 181 -7.67 -4.52 25.37
N GLU A 182 -6.74 -5.43 25.62
CA GLU A 182 -6.05 -6.20 24.58
C GLU A 182 -7.01 -6.90 23.60
N SER A 183 -8.10 -7.51 24.10
CA SER A 183 -9.07 -8.20 23.23
C SER A 183 -9.79 -7.28 22.24
N ARG A 184 -9.91 -5.98 22.57
CA ARG A 184 -10.46 -4.97 21.67
C ARG A 184 -9.39 -4.48 20.70
N ARG A 185 -8.19 -4.18 21.19
CA ARG A 185 -7.05 -3.77 20.35
C ARG A 185 -6.67 -4.81 19.30
N ASN A 186 -6.67 -6.09 19.68
CA ASN A 186 -6.36 -7.21 18.78
C ASN A 186 -7.60 -7.71 18.03
N PHE A 187 -8.72 -6.98 18.10
CA PHE A 187 -9.97 -7.31 17.41
C PHE A 187 -10.50 -8.72 17.72
N THR A 188 -10.14 -9.37 18.83
CA THR A 188 -10.57 -10.75 19.15
C THR A 188 -11.90 -10.79 19.89
N ALA A 189 -12.30 -9.70 20.55
CA ALA A 189 -13.61 -9.57 21.19
C ALA A 189 -14.74 -9.51 20.15
N ARG A 190 -15.90 -10.09 20.49
CA ARG A 190 -17.12 -10.01 19.67
C ARG A 190 -18.29 -9.49 20.51
N PRO A 191 -19.28 -8.80 19.89
CA PRO A 191 -19.27 -8.35 18.50
C PRO A 191 -18.19 -7.28 18.24
N LEU A 192 -17.75 -7.15 16.98
CA LEU A 192 -16.91 -6.03 16.56
C LEU A 192 -17.71 -4.72 16.72
N THR A 193 -17.12 -3.70 17.31
CA THR A 193 -17.81 -2.42 17.51
C THR A 193 -17.87 -1.62 16.21
N ARG A 194 -18.83 -0.70 16.11
CA ARG A 194 -18.95 0.20 14.95
C ARG A 194 -17.68 1.03 14.72
N SER A 195 -17.02 1.48 15.80
CA SER A 195 -15.74 2.18 15.78
C SER A 195 -14.62 1.30 15.21
N GLN A 196 -14.49 0.04 15.63
CA GLN A 196 -13.53 -0.91 15.07
C GLN A 196 -13.75 -1.15 13.57
N LEU A 197 -15.01 -1.33 13.14
CA LEU A 197 -15.35 -1.49 11.73
C LEU A 197 -14.98 -0.25 10.92
N ARG A 198 -15.31 0.95 11.42
CA ARG A 198 -14.98 2.22 10.77
C ARG A 198 -13.47 2.48 10.74
N TYR A 199 -12.75 2.12 11.79
CA TYR A 199 -11.29 2.20 11.84
C TYR A 199 -10.67 1.36 10.74
N MET A 200 -10.98 0.05 10.68
CA MET A 200 -10.42 -0.84 9.67
C MET A 200 -10.75 -0.35 8.26
N ALA A 201 -12.01 0.02 8.02
CA ALA A 201 -12.45 0.54 6.74
C ALA A 201 -11.71 1.82 6.32
N LYS A 202 -11.47 2.73 7.27
CA LYS A 202 -10.71 3.96 7.02
C LYS A 202 -9.26 3.66 6.70
N MET A 203 -8.64 2.73 7.43
CA MET A 203 -7.25 2.32 7.21
C MET A 203 -7.05 1.70 5.83
N VAL A 204 -7.88 0.72 5.43
CA VAL A 204 -7.70 0.08 4.11
C VAL A 204 -7.96 1.02 2.93
N GLN A 205 -8.96 1.91 3.04
CA GLN A 205 -9.27 2.88 1.98
C GLN A 205 -8.16 3.93 1.84
N LEU A 206 -7.69 4.49 2.97
CA LEU A 206 -6.59 5.46 2.95
C LEU A 206 -5.25 4.82 2.58
N GLN A 207 -4.99 3.56 2.96
CA GLN A 207 -3.81 2.81 2.52
C GLN A 207 -3.76 2.68 0.99
N HIS A 208 -4.91 2.36 0.36
CA HIS A 208 -4.99 2.24 -1.09
C HIS A 208 -4.62 3.58 -1.74
N LEU A 209 -5.27 4.66 -1.31
CA LEU A 209 -5.03 5.99 -1.86
C LEU A 209 -3.60 6.47 -1.60
N MET A 210 -3.06 6.21 -0.40
CA MET A 210 -1.71 6.61 0.00
C MET A 210 -0.68 5.95 -0.90
N HIS A 211 -0.81 4.65 -1.14
CA HIS A 211 0.06 3.92 -2.05
C HIS A 211 0.08 4.57 -3.43
N ASP A 212 -1.10 4.82 -4.03
CA ASP A 212 -1.18 5.43 -5.36
C ASP A 212 -0.55 6.84 -5.39
N ARG A 213 -0.78 7.66 -4.36
CA ARG A 213 -0.16 8.99 -4.26
C ARG A 213 1.36 8.93 -4.17
N LEU A 214 1.91 8.00 -3.40
CA LEU A 214 3.35 7.83 -3.26
C LEU A 214 3.98 7.31 -4.57
N ILE A 215 3.34 6.36 -5.24
CA ILE A 215 3.80 5.86 -6.55
C ILE A 215 3.81 7.00 -7.55
N TYR A 216 2.68 7.66 -7.78
CA TYR A 216 2.56 8.62 -8.87
C TYR A 216 3.17 9.99 -8.54
N GLY A 217 2.93 10.48 -7.34
CA GLY A 217 3.38 11.80 -6.90
C GLY A 217 4.86 11.87 -6.53
N SER A 218 5.51 10.74 -6.22
CA SER A 218 6.93 10.71 -5.86
C SER A 218 7.74 9.83 -6.81
N ILE A 219 7.40 8.55 -6.95
CA ILE A 219 8.22 7.60 -7.71
C ILE A 219 8.11 7.85 -9.23
N CYS A 220 6.92 8.15 -9.74
CA CYS A 220 6.69 8.43 -11.17
C CYS A 220 6.55 9.93 -11.47
N ALA A 221 6.87 10.81 -10.52
CA ALA A 221 6.66 12.26 -10.63
C ALA A 221 7.30 12.85 -11.90
N GLU A 222 8.50 12.40 -12.22
CA GLU A 222 9.25 12.85 -13.39
C GLU A 222 8.61 12.40 -14.71
N VAL A 223 8.06 11.18 -14.76
CA VAL A 223 7.26 10.72 -15.92
C VAL A 223 6.03 11.60 -16.10
N GLN A 224 5.37 11.98 -14.99
CA GLN A 224 4.23 12.89 -15.05
C GLN A 224 4.63 14.30 -15.51
N ARG A 225 5.79 14.80 -15.06
CA ARG A 225 6.35 16.08 -15.50
C ARG A 225 6.62 16.08 -17.00
N MET A 226 7.35 15.08 -17.51
CA MET A 226 7.61 14.92 -18.93
C MET A 226 6.30 14.81 -19.73
N SER A 227 5.32 14.06 -19.24
CA SER A 227 4.01 13.94 -19.90
C SER A 227 3.26 15.27 -19.99
N LEU A 228 3.34 16.09 -18.94
CA LEU A 228 2.71 17.42 -18.88
C LEU A 228 3.40 18.40 -19.84
N GLU A 229 4.74 18.43 -19.82
CA GLU A 229 5.55 19.26 -20.73
C GLU A 229 5.29 18.88 -22.19
N PHE A 230 5.29 17.58 -22.49
CA PHE A 230 4.98 17.06 -23.81
C PHE A 230 3.59 17.49 -24.31
N SER A 231 2.59 17.45 -23.42
CA SER A 231 1.21 17.85 -23.74
C SER A 231 1.08 19.36 -24.01
N HIS A 232 1.84 20.19 -23.31
CA HIS A 232 1.78 21.66 -23.44
C HIS A 232 2.69 22.24 -24.51
N ASN A 233 3.54 21.43 -25.13
CA ASN A 233 4.54 21.87 -26.11
C ASN A 233 3.96 22.60 -27.35
N TYR A 234 2.65 22.59 -27.54
CA TYR A 234 1.95 23.22 -28.66
C TYR A 234 1.27 24.56 -28.32
N SER A 235 1.27 24.97 -27.05
CA SER A 235 0.42 26.07 -26.55
C SER A 235 0.75 27.45 -27.14
N GLY A 236 1.87 27.59 -27.85
CA GLY A 236 2.30 28.83 -28.51
C GLY A 236 2.22 28.82 -30.05
N PHE A 237 1.70 27.75 -30.67
CA PHE A 237 1.70 27.59 -32.13
C PHE A 237 0.39 28.03 -32.77
N THR A 238 0.47 28.50 -34.02
CA THR A 238 -0.73 28.78 -34.82
C THR A 238 -1.39 27.48 -35.30
N SER A 239 -2.69 27.52 -35.64
CA SER A 239 -3.45 26.33 -36.03
C SER A 239 -2.83 25.52 -37.19
N CYS A 240 -2.13 26.18 -38.12
CA CYS A 240 -1.48 25.50 -39.25
C CYS A 240 -0.22 24.75 -38.82
N ASP A 241 0.56 25.33 -37.90
CA ASP A 241 1.79 24.72 -37.39
C ASP A 241 1.49 23.51 -36.49
N VAL A 242 0.40 23.57 -35.72
CA VAL A 242 -0.05 22.46 -34.87
C VAL A 242 -0.38 21.21 -35.72
N ALA A 243 -1.07 21.38 -36.85
CA ALA A 243 -1.45 20.25 -37.71
C ALA A 243 -0.24 19.50 -38.29
N ILE A 244 0.82 20.23 -38.67
CA ILE A 244 2.07 19.64 -39.18
C ILE A 244 2.79 18.91 -38.05
N ASN A 245 2.85 19.53 -36.87
CA ASN A 245 3.59 18.98 -35.72
C ASN A 245 2.85 17.85 -34.98
N MET A 246 1.54 17.66 -35.17
CA MET A 246 0.76 16.55 -34.60
C MET A 246 0.53 15.39 -35.58
N GLY A 247 1.10 15.44 -36.79
CA GLY A 247 0.99 14.35 -37.75
C GLY A 247 1.57 13.03 -37.20
N PRO A 248 1.07 11.85 -37.62
CA PRO A 248 1.52 10.54 -37.10
C PRO A 248 3.03 10.26 -37.22
N SER A 249 3.73 10.92 -38.15
CA SER A 249 5.17 10.78 -38.36
C SER A 249 6.00 11.91 -37.71
N SER A 250 5.33 12.86 -37.04
CA SER A 250 6.00 13.95 -36.36
C SER A 250 6.74 13.45 -35.13
N ARG A 251 7.96 13.99 -34.92
CA ARG A 251 8.76 13.79 -33.71
C ARG A 251 8.73 15.01 -32.81
N PHE A 252 7.83 15.94 -33.07
CA PHE A 252 7.72 17.16 -32.31
C PHE A 252 7.44 16.84 -30.82
N GLY A 253 8.15 17.52 -29.92
CA GLY A 253 8.10 17.25 -28.48
C GLY A 253 8.93 16.07 -27.97
N PHE A 254 9.49 15.22 -28.84
CA PHE A 254 10.25 14.05 -28.38
C PHE A 254 11.51 14.43 -27.59
N HIS A 255 12.05 15.63 -27.81
CA HIS A 255 13.18 16.17 -27.05
C HIS A 255 12.85 16.45 -25.57
N LEU A 256 11.56 16.46 -25.19
CA LEU A 256 11.09 16.59 -23.81
C LEU A 256 11.02 15.25 -23.07
N ILE A 257 11.21 14.14 -23.79
CA ILE A 257 11.24 12.80 -23.22
C ILE A 257 12.70 12.42 -23.00
N ASP A 258 13.09 12.21 -21.75
CA ASP A 258 14.38 11.65 -21.41
C ASP A 258 14.33 10.11 -21.57
N PRO A 259 14.97 9.53 -22.62
CA PRO A 259 14.97 8.08 -22.81
C PRO A 259 15.83 7.34 -21.79
N SER A 260 16.70 8.06 -21.05
CA SER A 260 17.58 7.51 -20.03
C SER A 260 17.00 7.58 -18.62
N TYR A 261 15.76 8.07 -18.46
CA TYR A 261 15.10 8.17 -17.17
C TYR A 261 15.09 6.82 -16.44
N LYS A 262 15.83 6.76 -15.32
CA LYS A 262 16.00 5.60 -14.44
C LYS A 262 16.59 4.34 -15.08
N MET A 263 17.12 4.42 -16.29
CA MET A 263 17.91 3.36 -16.93
C MET A 263 19.40 3.51 -16.61
N THR A 264 19.75 3.80 -15.35
CA THR A 264 21.15 3.69 -14.92
C THR A 264 21.45 2.22 -14.67
N ASP A 265 21.94 1.56 -15.71
CA ASP A 265 22.87 0.44 -15.60
C ASP A 265 24.06 0.92 -14.74
N ASP A 266 23.98 0.74 -13.43
CA ASP A 266 25.18 0.68 -12.61
C ASP A 266 24.93 -0.17 -11.36
N ARG A 267 25.39 -1.43 -11.48
CA ARG A 267 25.27 -2.58 -10.55
C ARG A 267 23.95 -3.36 -10.60
N GLY A 268 23.82 -4.21 -11.63
CA GLY A 268 23.26 -5.57 -11.56
C GLY A 268 22.24 -5.87 -10.46
N ILE A 269 21.09 -5.21 -10.49
CA ILE A 269 19.87 -5.72 -9.85
C ILE A 269 19.00 -6.22 -10.99
N THR A 270 19.27 -7.44 -11.44
CA THR A 270 18.28 -8.23 -12.17
C THR A 270 17.09 -8.44 -11.24
N LEU A 271 15.88 -8.17 -11.75
CA LEU A 271 14.67 -8.72 -11.13
C LEU A 271 14.91 -10.22 -10.95
N PRO A 272 14.61 -10.80 -9.77
CA PRO A 272 14.85 -12.21 -9.55
C PRO A 272 14.12 -13.00 -10.64
N THR A 273 14.89 -13.79 -11.38
CA THR A 273 14.35 -14.67 -12.39
C THR A 273 13.43 -15.70 -11.73
N PRO A 274 12.42 -16.24 -12.42
CA PRO A 274 11.59 -17.32 -11.88
C PRO A 274 12.42 -18.47 -11.28
N ASP A 275 13.56 -18.78 -11.91
CA ASP A 275 14.51 -19.79 -11.43
C ASP A 275 15.22 -19.43 -10.11
N GLU A 276 15.43 -18.13 -9.83
CA GLU A 276 16.01 -17.65 -8.57
C GLU A 276 14.97 -17.66 -7.44
N ILE A 277 13.70 -17.37 -7.77
CA ILE A 277 12.56 -17.48 -6.85
C ILE A 277 12.36 -18.94 -6.44
N ASP A 278 12.35 -19.86 -7.41
CA ASP A 278 12.19 -21.30 -7.17
C ASP A 278 13.35 -21.91 -6.37
N ARG A 279 14.60 -21.45 -6.60
CA ARG A 279 15.75 -21.87 -5.79
C ARG A 279 15.64 -21.43 -4.34
N GLN A 280 15.17 -20.21 -4.11
CA GLN A 280 15.01 -19.67 -2.76
C GLN A 280 13.90 -20.41 -2.00
N GLU A 281 12.83 -20.82 -2.69
CA GLU A 281 11.79 -21.69 -2.12
C GLU A 281 12.31 -23.10 -1.79
N LEU A 282 13.18 -23.67 -2.64
CA LEU A 282 13.78 -24.99 -2.41
C LEU A 282 14.80 -25.00 -1.25
N GLU A 283 15.55 -23.92 -1.06
CA GLU A 283 16.47 -23.77 0.07
C GLU A 283 15.72 -23.56 1.40
N ASP A 284 14.60 -22.84 1.37
CA ASP A 284 13.65 -22.70 2.49
C ASP A 284 13.02 -24.05 2.90
N ILE A 285 12.84 -24.98 1.95
CA ILE A 285 12.31 -26.33 2.20
C ILE A 285 13.41 -27.25 2.77
N LYS A 286 14.65 -27.13 2.29
CA LYS A 286 15.79 -27.94 2.79
C LYS A 286 16.24 -27.55 4.20
N SER A 287 16.11 -26.28 4.58
CA SER A 287 16.41 -25.78 5.93
C SER A 287 15.34 -26.12 6.98
N ARG A 288 14.23 -26.76 6.55
CA ARG A 288 13.11 -27.21 7.40
C ARG A 288 13.00 -28.73 7.55
N LYS A 289 14.03 -29.48 7.16
CA LYS A 289 14.18 -30.91 7.47
C LYS A 289 15.16 -31.13 8.61
#